data_AF-A0A9N9GLT5-F1
#
_entry.id   AF-A0A9N9GLT5-F1
#
_cell.length_a   1.000
_cell.length_b   1.000
_cell.length_c   1.000
_cell.angle_alpha   90.00
_cell.angle_beta   90.00
_cell.angle_gamma   90.00
#
_symmetry.space_group_name_H-M   'P 1'
#
loop_
_entity.id
_entity.type
_entity.pdbx_description
1 polymer ?
#
loop_
_entity_poly.entity_id
_entity_poly.type
_entity_poly.pdbx_seq_one_letter_code
_entity_poly.pdbx_strand_id
1 'polypeptide(L)'
;MVIENAPEHCPGPETEEAGKAAVCAGCPNQSICATAPKGPDPAIPLINERMSNVKHKILILSGKGGVGKSTFTSQLAFAFAEDENTQVGVMDIDVCGPSIPKIMGLEGEQIHQSLSGWSPVYVSDNLGVMSIGFMLPDSDDAVIWRGPKKNGLIKQFVKDVDWGDLDHLLIDTPPGTSDEHLSIIQYLKETGITGAVIVTTPQEVALQDVRKEIDFCRKVKVPIIGVVENMAGFVCPKCGGESVIFAATTG
;
A
#
# COMPACT_ATOMS: atom_id res chain seq x y z
N MET A 1 8.30 -5.55 16.35
CA MET A 1 9.72 -5.43 15.92
C MET A 1 10.54 -5.26 17.20
N VAL A 2 11.45 -6.18 17.51
CA VAL A 2 12.30 -6.04 18.72
C VAL A 2 13.36 -4.99 18.39
N ILE A 3 13.38 -3.89 19.15
CA ILE A 3 14.35 -2.80 18.94
C ILE A 3 15.71 -3.32 19.43
N GLU A 4 16.67 -3.51 18.53
CA GLU A 4 17.99 -4.11 18.81
C GLU A 4 18.86 -3.33 19.84
N ASN A 5 18.41 -2.16 20.31
CA ASN A 5 19.06 -1.35 21.34
C ASN A 5 18.18 -1.11 22.58
N ALA A 6 17.17 -1.96 22.81
CA ALA A 6 16.42 -1.89 24.07
C ALA A 6 17.30 -2.43 25.22
N PRO A 7 17.30 -1.78 26.39
CA PRO A 7 17.92 -2.35 27.60
C PRO A 7 17.44 -3.79 27.83
N GLU A 8 18.31 -4.69 28.29
CA GLU A 8 17.98 -6.13 28.50
C GLU A 8 16.74 -6.39 29.36
N HIS A 9 16.30 -5.39 30.13
CA HIS A 9 15.11 -5.45 31.00
C HIS A 9 14.02 -4.44 30.62
N CYS A 10 14.01 -3.93 29.39
CA CYS A 10 12.93 -3.06 28.93
C CYS A 10 11.63 -3.88 28.83
N PRO A 11 10.53 -3.46 29.49
CA PRO A 11 9.25 -4.17 29.42
C PRO A 11 8.60 -4.07 28.03
N GLY A 12 9.18 -3.30 27.10
CA GLY A 12 8.65 -3.08 25.75
C GLY A 12 7.50 -2.07 25.73
N PRO A 13 7.32 -1.30 24.64
CA PRO A 13 6.38 -0.17 24.60
C PRO A 13 4.90 -0.57 24.71
N GLU A 14 4.55 -1.81 24.35
CA GLU A 14 3.16 -2.30 24.28
C GLU A 14 2.63 -2.83 25.63
N THR A 15 3.49 -2.98 26.64
CA THR A 15 3.09 -3.53 27.94
C THR A 15 2.56 -2.46 28.87
N GLU A 16 1.69 -2.87 29.80
CA GLU A 16 1.13 -2.01 30.84
C GLU A 16 2.20 -1.34 31.71
N GLU A 17 3.37 -1.98 31.81
CA GLU A 17 4.53 -1.52 32.58
C GLU A 17 5.41 -0.51 31.83
N ALA A 18 5.26 -0.35 30.51
CA ALA A 18 6.10 0.57 29.76
C ALA A 18 5.89 2.02 30.23
N GLY A 19 7.01 2.70 30.55
CA GLY A 19 7.01 4.05 31.12
C GLY A 19 6.65 4.13 32.60
N LYS A 20 6.17 3.03 33.21
CA LYS A 20 5.77 2.93 34.63
C LYS A 20 6.74 2.09 35.46
N ALA A 21 7.45 1.14 34.85
CA ALA A 21 8.40 0.27 35.54
C ALA A 21 9.63 1.05 36.05
N ALA A 22 10.27 0.54 37.11
CA ALA A 22 11.47 1.13 37.68
C ALA A 22 12.62 1.28 36.65
N VAL A 23 12.73 0.30 35.75
CA VAL A 23 13.69 0.30 34.62
C VAL A 23 13.44 1.40 33.58
N CYS A 24 12.24 2.01 33.56
CA CYS A 24 11.92 3.11 32.67
C CYS A 24 12.32 4.47 33.26
N ALA A 25 12.70 4.54 34.54
CA ALA A 25 13.09 5.79 35.18
C ALA A 25 14.34 6.39 34.51
N GLY A 26 14.22 7.60 33.98
CA GLY A 26 15.32 8.27 33.26
C GLY A 26 15.40 7.90 31.77
N CYS A 27 14.47 7.10 31.25
CA CYS A 27 14.35 6.86 29.82
C CYS A 27 13.82 8.13 29.12
N PRO A 28 14.44 8.60 28.01
CA PRO A 28 13.96 9.76 27.26
C PRO A 28 12.50 9.66 26.79
N ASN A 29 12.03 8.43 26.56
CA ASN A 29 10.68 8.14 26.07
C ASN A 29 9.72 7.69 27.18
N GLN A 30 10.09 7.83 28.47
CA GLN A 30 9.30 7.30 29.60
C GLN A 30 7.85 7.79 29.58
N SER A 31 7.62 9.09 29.44
CA SER A 31 6.28 9.70 29.43
C SER A 31 5.44 9.24 28.24
N ILE A 32 6.07 9.13 27.06
CA ILE A 32 5.43 8.62 25.84
C ILE A 32 5.02 7.17 26.03
N CYS A 33 5.92 6.31 26.53
CA CYS A 33 5.60 4.92 26.82
C CYS A 33 4.52 4.78 27.90
N ALA A 34 4.48 5.66 28.91
CA ALA A 34 3.48 5.62 29.98
C ALA A 34 2.08 5.99 29.51
N THR A 35 1.97 6.82 28.48
CA THR A 35 0.70 7.38 27.98
C THR A 35 0.24 6.75 26.67
N ALA A 36 1.13 6.04 25.97
CA ALA A 36 0.78 5.33 24.75
C ALA A 36 -0.29 4.25 25.02
N PRO A 37 -1.28 4.07 24.13
CA PRO A 37 -2.26 3.00 24.22
C PRO A 37 -1.57 1.64 24.38
N LYS A 38 -2.10 0.81 25.29
CA LYS A 38 -1.55 -0.51 25.63
C LYS A 38 -2.41 -1.61 25.04
N GLY A 39 -1.76 -2.74 24.75
CA GLY A 39 -2.41 -3.88 24.12
C GLY A 39 -2.60 -3.73 22.60
N PRO A 40 -3.16 -4.75 21.95
CA PRO A 40 -3.36 -4.76 20.51
C PRO A 40 -4.34 -3.66 20.11
N ASP A 41 -4.05 -3.00 18.98
CA ASP A 41 -4.90 -1.93 18.45
C ASP A 41 -6.35 -2.45 18.29
N PRO A 42 -7.36 -1.81 18.94
CA PRO A 42 -8.74 -2.29 18.96
C PRO A 42 -9.39 -2.32 17.57
N ALA A 43 -8.77 -1.71 16.56
CA ALA A 43 -9.22 -1.82 15.19
C ALA A 43 -8.81 -3.14 14.51
N ILE A 44 -7.82 -3.88 15.02
CA ILE A 44 -7.32 -5.10 14.37
C ILE A 44 -8.42 -6.14 14.17
N PRO A 45 -9.28 -6.45 15.17
CA PRO A 45 -10.40 -7.38 14.95
C PRO A 45 -11.35 -6.92 13.85
N LEU A 46 -11.66 -5.61 13.78
CA LEU A 46 -12.54 -5.03 12.77
C LEU A 46 -11.91 -5.07 11.38
N ILE A 47 -10.59 -4.82 11.29
CA ILE A 47 -9.83 -4.96 10.04
C ILE A 47 -9.85 -6.41 9.59
N ASN A 48 -9.68 -7.37 10.50
CA ASN A 48 -9.68 -8.79 10.16
C ASN A 48 -11.05 -9.24 9.63
N GLU A 49 -12.13 -8.79 10.26
CA GLU A 49 -13.50 -9.04 9.78
C GLU A 49 -13.75 -8.39 8.41
N ARG A 50 -13.30 -7.15 8.19
CA ARG A 50 -13.49 -6.48 6.91
C ARG A 50 -12.71 -7.17 5.79
N MET A 51 -11.45 -7.50 6.07
CA MET A 51 -10.51 -8.01 5.07
C MET A 51 -10.60 -9.53 4.88
N SER A 52 -11.40 -10.25 5.66
CA SER A 52 -11.66 -11.68 5.45
C SER A 52 -12.48 -11.97 4.19
N ASN A 53 -13.30 -11.01 3.74
CA ASN A 53 -14.11 -11.14 2.53
C ASN A 53 -13.32 -10.90 1.23
N VAL A 54 -12.03 -10.51 1.35
CA VAL A 54 -11.14 -10.28 0.22
C VAL A 54 -10.26 -11.52 0.00
N LYS A 55 -10.49 -12.26 -1.09
CA LYS A 55 -9.81 -13.53 -1.38
C LYS A 55 -8.33 -13.34 -1.68
N HIS A 56 -8.00 -12.42 -2.59
CA HIS A 56 -6.62 -12.15 -2.98
C HIS A 56 -6.23 -10.70 -2.69
N LYS A 57 -5.14 -10.51 -1.95
CA LYS A 57 -4.59 -9.21 -1.59
C LYS A 57 -3.20 -9.10 -2.20
N ILE A 58 -3.05 -8.23 -3.19
CA ILE A 58 -1.83 -8.12 -4.00
C ILE A 58 -1.25 -6.72 -3.80
N LEU A 59 -0.02 -6.68 -3.28
CA LEU A 59 0.73 -5.43 -3.15
C LEU A 59 1.42 -5.09 -4.48
N ILE A 60 1.24 -3.86 -4.96
CA ILE A 60 1.99 -3.35 -6.11
C ILE A 60 3.07 -2.40 -5.60
N LEU A 61 4.32 -2.83 -5.72
CA LEU A 61 5.50 -2.17 -5.17
C LEU A 61 6.35 -1.59 -6.30
N SER A 62 7.13 -0.56 -5.98
CA SER A 62 8.17 -0.02 -6.88
C SER A 62 9.29 0.59 -6.06
N GLY A 63 10.53 0.39 -6.47
CA GLY A 63 11.67 0.96 -5.74
C GLY A 63 11.84 2.49 -5.91
N LYS A 64 11.27 3.08 -6.97
CA LYS A 64 11.35 4.52 -7.25
C LYS A 64 10.06 5.05 -7.89
N GLY A 65 9.82 6.35 -7.73
CA GLY A 65 8.74 7.05 -8.41
C GLY A 65 8.93 7.09 -9.93
N GLY A 66 7.83 7.18 -10.68
CA GLY A 66 7.86 7.37 -12.13
C GLY A 66 8.09 6.12 -12.98
N VAL A 67 8.12 4.92 -12.39
CA VAL A 67 8.22 3.64 -13.15
C VAL A 67 6.90 3.19 -13.77
N GLY A 68 5.81 3.93 -13.56
CA GLY A 68 4.46 3.57 -14.03
C GLY A 68 3.77 2.50 -13.18
N LYS A 69 4.11 2.39 -11.89
CA LYS A 69 3.48 1.50 -10.91
C LYS A 69 1.95 1.63 -10.93
N SER A 70 1.41 2.82 -10.71
CA SER A 70 -0.03 3.05 -10.64
C SER A 70 -0.73 2.79 -11.98
N THR A 71 -0.06 3.09 -13.11
CA THR A 71 -0.55 2.72 -14.45
C THR A 71 -0.66 1.21 -14.61
N PHE A 72 0.35 0.47 -14.17
CA PHE A 72 0.30 -0.99 -14.16
C PHE A 72 -0.81 -1.50 -13.24
N THR A 73 -0.94 -0.94 -12.03
CA THR A 73 -2.03 -1.29 -11.09
C THR A 73 -3.40 -1.13 -11.74
N SER A 74 -3.67 0.00 -12.39
CA SER A 74 -4.95 0.24 -13.09
C SER A 74 -5.16 -0.73 -14.25
N GLN A 75 -4.15 -0.98 -15.08
CA GLN A 75 -4.26 -1.92 -16.21
C GLN A 75 -4.51 -3.35 -15.75
N LEU A 76 -3.85 -3.79 -14.68
CA LEU A 76 -4.08 -5.10 -14.08
C LEU A 76 -5.50 -5.19 -13.51
N ALA A 77 -6.00 -4.11 -12.89
CA ALA A 77 -7.37 -4.06 -12.38
C ALA A 77 -8.39 -4.22 -13.51
N PHE A 78 -8.23 -3.47 -14.61
CA PHE A 78 -9.08 -3.62 -15.79
C PHE A 78 -9.00 -5.02 -16.39
N ALA A 79 -7.80 -5.61 -16.49
CA ALA A 79 -7.63 -6.97 -17.00
C ALA A 79 -8.34 -8.03 -16.15
N PHE A 80 -8.35 -7.89 -14.82
CA PHE A 80 -9.15 -8.77 -13.96
C PHE A 80 -10.65 -8.50 -14.09
N ALA A 81 -11.04 -7.24 -14.26
CA ALA A 81 -12.44 -6.84 -14.40
C ALA A 81 -13.05 -7.19 -15.78
N GLU A 82 -12.24 -7.63 -16.76
CA GLU A 82 -12.75 -8.15 -18.05
C GLU A 82 -13.70 -9.34 -17.86
N ASP A 83 -13.51 -10.13 -16.80
CA ASP A 83 -14.51 -11.11 -16.36
C ASP A 83 -15.52 -10.44 -15.43
N GLU A 84 -16.75 -10.27 -15.92
CA GLU A 84 -17.87 -9.65 -15.17
C GLU A 84 -18.19 -10.39 -13.86
N ASN A 85 -17.78 -11.66 -13.71
CA ASN A 85 -17.97 -12.43 -12.49
C ASN A 85 -16.86 -12.24 -11.45
N THR A 86 -15.77 -11.56 -11.82
CA THR A 86 -14.64 -11.28 -10.94
C THR A 86 -14.79 -9.89 -10.33
N GLN A 87 -14.86 -9.81 -9.00
CA GLN A 87 -14.95 -8.55 -8.25
C GLN A 87 -13.56 -8.01 -7.93
N VAL A 88 -13.27 -6.79 -8.38
CA VAL A 88 -11.94 -6.18 -8.32
C VAL A 88 -11.97 -4.85 -7.57
N GLY A 89 -11.01 -4.68 -6.66
CA GLY A 89 -10.80 -3.47 -5.89
C GLY A 89 -9.40 -2.89 -6.13
N VAL A 90 -9.30 -1.57 -6.23
CA VAL A 90 -8.02 -0.85 -6.21
C VAL A 90 -7.97 0.05 -4.99
N MET A 91 -6.99 -0.17 -4.12
CA MET A 91 -6.72 0.67 -2.95
C MET A 91 -5.43 1.46 -3.18
N ASP A 92 -5.56 2.77 -3.39
CA ASP A 92 -4.44 3.68 -3.59
C ASP A 92 -4.04 4.34 -2.27
N ILE A 93 -2.89 3.91 -1.73
CA ILE A 93 -2.32 4.42 -0.49
C ILE A 93 -1.11 5.34 -0.74
N ASP A 94 -0.85 5.75 -1.98
CA ASP A 94 0.22 6.70 -2.32
C ASP A 94 -0.20 8.14 -2.01
N VAL A 95 -0.08 8.51 -0.73
CA VAL A 95 -0.47 9.83 -0.21
C VAL A 95 0.23 11.00 -0.89
N CYS A 96 1.46 10.80 -1.36
CA CYS A 96 2.29 11.89 -1.88
C CYS A 96 1.96 12.24 -3.33
N GLY A 97 1.30 11.36 -4.07
CA GLY A 97 0.99 11.55 -5.48
C GLY A 97 -0.05 10.56 -5.97
N PRO A 98 -1.29 10.62 -5.44
CA PRO A 98 -2.35 9.71 -5.86
C PRO A 98 -2.63 9.91 -7.35
N SER A 99 -2.42 8.85 -8.13
CA SER A 99 -2.59 8.91 -9.60
C SER A 99 -3.69 8.00 -10.10
N ILE A 100 -4.18 7.07 -9.27
CA ILE A 100 -5.23 6.12 -9.63
C ILE A 100 -6.54 6.83 -10.03
N PRO A 101 -7.07 7.82 -9.29
CA PRO A 101 -8.29 8.53 -9.71
C PRO A 101 -8.18 9.11 -11.11
N LYS A 102 -7.05 9.74 -11.42
CA LYS A 102 -6.78 10.30 -12.75
C LYS A 102 -6.67 9.26 -13.84
N ILE A 103 -5.90 8.20 -13.62
CA ILE A 103 -5.69 7.14 -14.60
C ILE A 103 -7.01 6.42 -14.93
N MET A 104 -7.91 6.29 -13.95
CA MET A 104 -9.18 5.58 -14.10
C MET A 104 -10.36 6.50 -14.42
N GLY A 105 -10.13 7.81 -14.64
CA GLY A 105 -11.18 8.75 -15.04
C GLY A 105 -12.17 9.14 -13.93
N LEU A 106 -11.74 9.07 -12.67
CA LEU A 106 -12.52 9.37 -11.46
C LEU A 106 -12.13 10.71 -10.80
N GLU A 107 -11.55 11.64 -11.56
CA GLU A 107 -11.21 12.98 -11.02
C GLU A 107 -12.49 13.74 -10.64
N GLY A 108 -12.51 14.31 -9.43
CA GLY A 108 -13.66 15.04 -8.90
C GLY A 108 -14.68 14.19 -8.13
N GLU A 109 -14.53 12.86 -8.17
CA GLU A 109 -15.32 11.96 -7.33
C GLU A 109 -14.95 12.09 -5.85
N GLN A 110 -15.93 11.83 -4.98
CA GLN A 110 -15.76 11.93 -3.53
C GLN A 110 -16.15 10.62 -2.86
N ILE A 111 -15.59 10.37 -1.68
CA ILE A 111 -15.94 9.18 -0.90
C ILE A 111 -17.33 9.36 -0.33
N HIS A 112 -18.20 8.40 -0.62
CA HIS A 112 -19.53 8.32 -0.04
C HIS A 112 -19.50 7.47 1.23
N GLN A 113 -20.14 7.98 2.28
CA GLN A 113 -20.35 7.23 3.52
C GLN A 113 -21.75 6.58 3.50
N SER A 114 -21.78 5.27 3.63
CA SER A 114 -22.99 4.45 3.80
C SER A 114 -23.14 4.01 5.27
N LEU A 115 -24.20 3.25 5.56
CA LEU A 115 -24.39 2.62 6.87
C LEU A 115 -23.35 1.52 7.14
N SER A 116 -22.81 0.90 6.10
CA SER A 116 -21.86 -0.22 6.19
C SER A 116 -20.39 0.21 6.17
N GLY A 117 -20.10 1.45 5.77
CA GLY A 117 -18.74 1.98 5.71
C GLY A 117 -18.56 3.06 4.64
N TRP A 118 -17.33 3.25 4.18
CA TRP A 118 -17.02 4.03 3.00
C TRP A 118 -17.26 3.19 1.75
N SER A 119 -18.08 3.69 0.84
CA SER A 119 -18.33 3.03 -0.44
C SER A 119 -17.17 3.31 -1.41
N PRO A 120 -16.62 2.27 -2.07
CA PRO A 120 -15.71 2.47 -3.19
C PRO A 120 -16.37 3.32 -4.29
N VAL A 121 -15.56 4.08 -5.01
CA VAL A 121 -15.96 4.77 -6.23
C VAL A 121 -15.81 3.78 -7.38
N TYR A 122 -16.89 3.45 -8.08
CA TYR A 122 -16.89 2.41 -9.09
C TYR A 122 -16.56 2.97 -10.49
N VAL A 123 -15.65 2.29 -11.18
CA VAL A 123 -15.31 2.55 -12.59
C VAL A 123 -16.24 1.75 -13.51
N SER A 124 -16.59 0.53 -13.09
CA SER A 124 -17.57 -0.37 -13.70
C SER A 124 -18.26 -1.16 -12.58
N ASP A 125 -19.29 -1.94 -12.93
CA ASP A 125 -20.11 -2.69 -11.95
C ASP A 125 -19.30 -3.64 -11.04
N ASN A 126 -18.14 -4.13 -11.50
CA ASN A 126 -17.27 -5.06 -10.80
C ASN A 126 -15.88 -4.48 -10.45
N LEU A 127 -15.65 -3.18 -10.63
CA LEU A 127 -14.35 -2.53 -10.39
C LEU A 127 -14.50 -1.28 -9.50
N GLY A 128 -14.21 -1.46 -8.21
CA GLY A 128 -14.25 -0.40 -7.20
C GLY A 128 -12.88 0.19 -6.91
N VAL A 129 -12.82 1.49 -6.64
CA VAL A 129 -11.59 2.22 -6.33
C VAL A 129 -11.76 2.96 -5.00
N MET A 130 -10.72 2.89 -4.16
CA MET A 130 -10.57 3.76 -3.01
C MET A 130 -9.20 4.41 -3.06
N SER A 131 -9.17 5.74 -3.14
CA SER A 131 -7.94 6.52 -3.15
C SER A 131 -8.03 7.68 -2.18
N ILE A 132 -6.88 8.00 -1.60
CA ILE A 132 -6.70 9.25 -0.85
C ILE A 132 -6.94 10.50 -1.71
N GLY A 133 -6.81 10.40 -3.04
CA GLY A 133 -7.11 11.49 -3.97
C GLY A 133 -8.55 11.99 -3.88
N PHE A 134 -9.51 11.14 -3.49
CA PHE A 134 -10.91 11.54 -3.29
C PHE A 134 -11.15 12.39 -2.03
N MET A 135 -10.14 12.49 -1.14
CA MET A 135 -10.20 13.29 0.08
C MET A 135 -9.49 14.64 -0.07
N LEU A 136 -8.81 14.86 -1.19
CA LEU A 136 -8.07 16.10 -1.43
C LEU A 136 -9.01 17.14 -2.05
N PRO A 137 -9.00 18.41 -1.57
CA PRO A 137 -9.80 19.47 -2.17
C PRO A 137 -9.43 19.71 -3.63
N ASP A 138 -8.12 19.70 -3.92
CA ASP A 138 -7.54 19.84 -5.26
C ASP A 138 -6.44 18.79 -5.45
N SER A 139 -6.36 18.20 -6.65
CA SER A 139 -5.38 17.15 -6.99
C SER A 139 -3.92 17.66 -7.04
N ASP A 140 -3.74 18.97 -7.22
CA ASP A 140 -2.43 19.62 -7.32
C ASP A 140 -1.93 20.13 -5.96
N ASP A 141 -2.72 20.00 -4.89
CA ASP A 141 -2.32 20.41 -3.56
C ASP A 141 -1.20 19.51 -3.03
N ALA A 142 -0.06 20.11 -2.68
CA ALA A 142 1.04 19.39 -2.05
C ALA A 142 0.60 18.87 -0.66
N VAL A 143 0.34 17.57 -0.57
CA VAL A 143 -0.12 16.92 0.66
C VAL A 143 1.04 16.69 1.62
N ILE A 144 1.29 17.66 2.51
CA ILE A 144 2.29 17.51 3.58
C ILE A 144 1.62 16.90 4.82
N TRP A 145 1.36 15.59 4.79
CA TRP A 145 0.78 14.86 5.92
C TRP A 145 1.86 14.17 6.76
N ARG A 146 1.78 14.36 8.09
CA ARG A 146 2.69 13.68 9.03
C ARG A 146 2.39 12.18 9.09
N GLY A 147 3.41 11.35 9.31
CA GLY A 147 3.33 9.88 9.35
C GLY A 147 2.12 9.31 10.13
N PRO A 148 1.81 9.78 11.36
CA PRO A 148 0.65 9.28 12.11
C PRO A 148 -0.69 9.48 11.39
N LYS A 149 -0.85 10.58 10.63
CA LYS A 149 -2.06 10.83 9.85
C LYS A 149 -2.16 9.86 8.67
N LYS A 150 -1.03 9.61 7.97
CA LYS A 150 -0.96 8.65 6.87
C LYS A 150 -1.31 7.23 7.32
N ASN A 151 -0.70 6.76 8.40
CA ASN A 151 -0.99 5.43 8.95
C ASN A 151 -2.45 5.32 9.43
N GLY A 152 -2.99 6.39 10.02
CA GLY A 152 -4.40 6.48 10.39
C GLY A 152 -5.34 6.31 9.20
N LEU A 153 -4.99 6.82 8.02
CA LEU A 153 -5.80 6.68 6.81
C LEU A 153 -5.71 5.29 6.20
N ILE A 154 -4.50 4.72 6.11
CA ILE A 154 -4.33 3.33 5.68
C ILE A 154 -5.17 2.42 6.57
N LYS A 155 -5.12 2.64 7.88
CA LYS A 155 -5.94 1.93 8.87
C LYS A 155 -7.45 2.11 8.61
N GLN A 156 -7.90 3.32 8.27
CA GLN A 156 -9.29 3.56 7.89
C GLN A 156 -9.64 2.83 6.59
N PHE A 157 -8.77 2.79 5.59
CA PHE A 157 -9.05 2.13 4.31
C PHE A 157 -9.29 0.63 4.48
N VAL A 158 -8.48 -0.05 5.30
CA VAL A 158 -8.66 -1.50 5.53
C VAL A 158 -9.75 -1.84 6.55
N LYS A 159 -10.29 -0.85 7.27
CA LYS A 159 -11.29 -1.07 8.35
C LYS A 159 -12.69 -0.60 7.94
N ASP A 160 -12.76 0.61 7.37
CA ASP A 160 -13.99 1.35 7.13
C ASP A 160 -14.48 1.22 5.68
N VAL A 161 -13.64 0.85 4.71
CA VAL A 161 -14.09 0.69 3.31
C VAL A 161 -14.87 -0.60 3.16
N ASP A 162 -16.07 -0.50 2.62
CA ASP A 162 -16.95 -1.63 2.38
C ASP A 162 -16.72 -2.20 0.98
N TRP A 163 -15.79 -3.15 0.90
CA TRP A 163 -15.46 -3.86 -0.35
C TRP A 163 -16.48 -4.95 -0.74
N GLY A 164 -17.39 -5.33 0.17
CA GLY A 164 -18.22 -6.51 -0.02
C GLY A 164 -17.40 -7.80 -0.13
N ASP A 165 -17.85 -8.73 -0.98
CA ASP A 165 -17.09 -9.92 -1.37
C ASP A 165 -16.20 -9.57 -2.57
N LEU A 166 -14.88 -9.68 -2.40
CA LEU A 166 -13.91 -9.24 -3.38
C LEU A 166 -12.96 -10.37 -3.77
N ASP A 167 -12.79 -10.62 -5.07
CA ASP A 167 -11.85 -11.62 -5.55
C ASP A 167 -10.42 -11.09 -5.48
N HIS A 168 -10.20 -9.87 -5.97
CA HIS A 168 -8.86 -9.27 -6.05
C HIS A 168 -8.86 -7.85 -5.51
N LEU A 169 -8.04 -7.60 -4.48
CA LEU A 169 -7.67 -6.26 -4.04
C LEU A 169 -6.23 -5.96 -4.45
N LEU A 170 -6.07 -5.02 -5.38
CA LEU A 170 -4.79 -4.46 -5.77
C LEU A 170 -4.49 -3.24 -4.90
N ILE A 171 -3.36 -3.26 -4.21
CA ILE A 171 -2.96 -2.19 -3.30
C ILE A 171 -1.79 -1.43 -3.93
N ASP A 172 -2.05 -0.22 -4.39
CA ASP A 172 -1.04 0.68 -4.96
C ASP A 172 -0.29 1.39 -3.84
N THR A 173 0.94 0.95 -3.57
CA THR A 173 1.76 1.48 -2.47
C THR A 173 2.60 2.67 -2.93
N PRO A 174 3.03 3.59 -2.04
CA PRO A 174 4.01 4.62 -2.41
C PRO A 174 5.36 4.00 -2.84
N PRO A 175 6.19 4.72 -3.62
CA PRO A 175 7.49 4.21 -4.05
C PRO A 175 8.51 4.10 -2.90
N GLY A 176 9.43 3.14 -3.03
CA GLY A 176 10.49 2.85 -2.07
C GLY A 176 9.99 2.14 -0.81
N THR A 177 10.90 1.83 0.11
CA THR A 177 10.61 1.11 1.36
C THR A 177 10.14 2.07 2.46
N SER A 178 8.86 2.45 2.43
CA SER A 178 8.25 3.44 3.33
C SER A 178 7.50 2.82 4.52
N ASP A 179 7.21 3.60 5.56
CA ASP A 179 6.45 3.14 6.74
C ASP A 179 5.02 2.71 6.39
N GLU A 180 4.48 3.26 5.30
CA GLU A 180 3.18 2.89 4.73
C GLU A 180 3.15 1.40 4.34
N HIS A 181 4.25 0.85 3.82
CA HIS A 181 4.36 -0.58 3.47
C HIS A 181 4.28 -1.47 4.70
N LEU A 182 5.01 -1.10 5.76
CA LEU A 182 4.99 -1.85 7.01
C LEU A 182 3.60 -1.79 7.66
N SER A 183 2.93 -0.65 7.58
CA SER A 183 1.60 -0.45 8.14
C SER A 183 0.58 -1.36 7.46
N ILE A 184 0.53 -1.38 6.11
CA ILE A 184 -0.42 -2.25 5.39
C ILE A 184 -0.12 -3.73 5.65
N ILE A 185 1.15 -4.13 5.68
CA ILE A 185 1.54 -5.52 5.97
C ILE A 185 1.12 -5.91 7.39
N GLN A 186 1.30 -5.02 8.37
CA GLN A 186 0.87 -5.26 9.75
C GLN A 186 -0.63 -5.45 9.85
N TYR A 187 -1.42 -4.59 9.19
CA TYR A 187 -2.88 -4.67 9.22
C TYR A 187 -3.43 -5.90 8.50
N LEU A 188 -2.78 -6.35 7.44
CA LEU A 188 -3.21 -7.53 6.67
C LEU A 188 -2.59 -8.84 7.16
N LYS A 189 -1.78 -8.82 8.23
CA LYS A 189 -1.01 -9.97 8.69
C LYS A 189 -1.88 -11.20 8.99
N GLU A 190 -3.01 -11.02 9.67
CA GLU A 190 -3.90 -12.11 10.08
C GLU A 190 -4.78 -12.61 8.93
N THR A 191 -5.15 -11.73 7.99
CA THR A 191 -5.98 -12.08 6.83
C THR A 191 -5.17 -12.50 5.60
N GLY A 192 -3.84 -12.44 5.71
CA GLY A 192 -2.88 -12.89 4.72
C GLY A 192 -2.74 -11.95 3.50
N ILE A 193 -1.51 -11.83 3.01
CA ILE A 193 -1.20 -11.19 1.73
C ILE A 193 -0.86 -12.30 0.73
N THR A 194 -1.53 -12.29 -0.43
CA THR A 194 -1.31 -13.29 -1.48
C THR A 194 0.08 -13.16 -2.09
N GLY A 195 0.50 -11.93 -2.33
CA GLY A 195 1.86 -11.64 -2.75
C GLY A 195 2.08 -10.20 -3.17
N ALA A 196 3.29 -9.91 -3.62
CA ALA A 196 3.71 -8.63 -4.16
C ALA A 196 4.15 -8.76 -5.63
N VAL A 197 3.78 -7.77 -6.43
CA VAL A 197 4.32 -7.53 -7.77
C VAL A 197 5.23 -6.31 -7.69
N ILE A 198 6.46 -6.45 -8.18
CA ILE A 198 7.44 -5.35 -8.19
C ILE A 198 7.51 -4.75 -9.59
N VAL A 199 7.20 -3.47 -9.72
CA VAL A 199 7.25 -2.73 -10.99
C VAL A 199 8.57 -1.94 -11.07
N THR A 200 9.27 -2.07 -12.20
CA THR A 200 10.56 -1.41 -12.48
C THR A 200 10.64 -0.93 -13.93
N THR A 201 11.75 -0.28 -14.29
CA THR A 201 12.13 0.04 -15.68
C THR A 201 13.53 -0.51 -15.99
N PRO A 202 13.91 -0.70 -17.27
CA PRO A 202 15.23 -1.26 -17.64
C PRO A 202 16.45 -0.40 -17.28
N GLN A 203 16.23 0.84 -16.84
CA GLN A 203 17.30 1.77 -16.52
C GLN A 203 18.11 1.26 -15.31
N GLU A 204 19.44 1.29 -15.43
CA GLU A 204 20.38 0.75 -14.42
C GLU A 204 20.15 1.26 -12.99
N VAL A 205 19.74 2.54 -12.84
CA VAL A 205 19.42 3.14 -11.54
C VAL A 205 18.25 2.42 -10.85
N ALA A 206 17.31 1.84 -11.62
CA ALA A 206 16.18 1.10 -11.07
C ALA A 206 16.57 -0.26 -10.48
N LEU A 207 17.65 -0.90 -10.95
CA LEU A 207 18.04 -2.25 -10.51
C LEU A 207 18.44 -2.29 -9.02
N GLN A 208 19.11 -1.24 -8.55
CA GLN A 208 19.47 -1.13 -7.13
C GLN A 208 18.22 -1.01 -6.25
N ASP A 209 17.22 -0.27 -6.72
CA ASP A 209 15.99 -0.08 -5.96
C ASP A 209 15.11 -1.34 -5.98
N VAL A 210 15.07 -2.08 -7.09
CA VAL A 210 14.42 -3.41 -7.15
C VAL A 210 15.03 -4.38 -6.15
N ARG A 211 16.36 -4.41 -6.01
CA ARG A 211 17.02 -5.28 -5.03
C ARG A 211 16.59 -4.94 -3.60
N LYS A 212 16.46 -3.66 -3.26
CA LYS A 212 15.96 -3.23 -1.95
C LYS A 212 14.53 -3.68 -1.71
N GLU A 213 13.65 -3.58 -2.71
CA GLU A 213 12.26 -4.04 -2.62
C GLU A 213 12.15 -5.56 -2.45
N ILE A 214 12.98 -6.33 -3.18
CA ILE A 214 13.06 -7.79 -3.03
C ILE A 214 13.51 -8.14 -1.60
N ASP A 215 14.55 -7.48 -1.10
CA ASP A 215 15.06 -7.72 0.25
C ASP A 215 14.06 -7.29 1.33
N PHE A 216 13.31 -6.20 1.09
CA PHE A 216 12.20 -5.79 1.93
C PHE A 216 11.14 -6.89 2.01
N CYS A 217 10.62 -7.37 0.87
CA CYS A 217 9.62 -8.44 0.81
C CYS A 217 10.09 -9.71 1.55
N ARG A 218 11.37 -10.09 1.39
CA ARG A 218 11.97 -11.23 2.10
C ARG A 218 11.98 -11.03 3.61
N LYS A 219 12.36 -9.85 4.10
CA LYS A 219 12.41 -9.53 5.55
C LYS A 219 11.02 -9.57 6.18
N VAL A 220 10.01 -9.05 5.48
CA VAL A 220 8.61 -9.01 5.95
C VAL A 220 7.81 -10.26 5.58
N LYS A 221 8.45 -11.24 4.93
CA LYS A 221 7.87 -12.54 4.53
C LYS A 221 6.66 -12.43 3.61
N VAL A 222 6.63 -11.43 2.74
CA VAL A 222 5.62 -11.32 1.68
C VAL A 222 6.11 -12.08 0.44
N PRO A 223 5.34 -13.04 -0.11
CA PRO A 223 5.70 -13.75 -1.33
C PRO A 223 5.79 -12.78 -2.52
N ILE A 224 6.86 -12.86 -3.31
CA ILE A 224 6.94 -12.12 -4.57
C ILE A 224 6.36 -13.01 -5.66
N ILE A 225 5.26 -12.59 -6.26
CA ILE A 225 4.54 -13.35 -7.31
C ILE A 225 4.91 -12.91 -8.72
N GLY A 226 5.58 -11.76 -8.87
CA GLY A 226 6.06 -11.31 -10.17
C GLY A 226 6.95 -10.07 -10.09
N VAL A 227 7.72 -9.86 -11.15
CA VAL A 227 8.46 -8.63 -11.43
C VAL A 227 8.06 -8.16 -12.82
N VAL A 228 7.71 -6.88 -12.94
CA VAL A 228 7.24 -6.26 -14.17
C VAL A 228 8.24 -5.20 -14.60
N GLU A 229 8.82 -5.38 -15.78
CA GLU A 229 9.66 -4.38 -16.42
C GLU A 229 8.82 -3.52 -17.34
N ASN A 230 8.42 -2.35 -16.86
CA ASN A 230 7.64 -1.38 -17.61
C ASN A 230 8.54 -0.54 -18.53
N MET A 231 7.97 0.01 -19.59
CA MET A 231 8.67 0.86 -20.57
C MET A 231 9.91 0.17 -21.21
N ALA A 232 9.87 -1.16 -21.36
CA ALA A 232 10.99 -1.95 -21.89
C ALA A 232 11.25 -1.74 -23.39
N GLY A 233 10.24 -1.29 -24.13
CA GLY A 233 10.34 -1.07 -25.56
C GLY A 233 9.26 -0.14 -26.08
N PHE A 234 9.41 0.28 -27.33
CA PHE A 234 8.47 1.11 -28.04
C PHE A 234 8.17 0.50 -29.40
N VAL A 235 6.89 0.28 -29.68
CA VAL A 235 6.41 -0.15 -30.98
C VAL A 235 5.90 1.08 -31.72
N CYS A 236 6.52 1.38 -32.87
CA CYS A 236 6.09 2.51 -33.68
C CYS A 236 4.68 2.29 -34.23
N PRO A 237 3.70 3.15 -33.92
CA PRO A 237 2.31 2.94 -34.34
C PRO A 237 2.11 3.06 -35.86
N LYS A 238 3.09 3.62 -36.59
CA LYS A 238 3.03 3.80 -38.04
C LYS A 238 3.60 2.62 -38.82
N CYS A 239 4.69 2.02 -38.36
CA CYS A 239 5.42 1.00 -39.11
C CYS A 239 5.57 -0.34 -38.39
N GLY A 240 5.14 -0.45 -37.12
CA GLY A 240 5.30 -1.66 -36.31
C GLY A 240 6.73 -1.98 -35.89
N GLY A 241 7.71 -1.12 -36.26
CA GLY A 241 9.10 -1.30 -35.86
C GLY A 241 9.27 -1.16 -34.35
N GLU A 242 10.03 -2.07 -33.76
CA GLU A 242 10.35 -2.08 -32.33
C GLU A 242 11.67 -1.38 -32.06
N SER A 243 11.69 -0.55 -31.02
CA SER A 243 12.88 0.15 -30.55
C SER A 243 13.00 0.00 -29.04
N VAL A 244 14.19 -0.37 -28.58
CA VAL A 244 14.53 -0.34 -27.15
C VAL A 244 14.93 1.09 -26.79
N ILE A 245 14.01 1.86 -26.19
CA ILE A 245 14.26 3.25 -25.80
C ILE A 245 15.21 3.32 -24.60
N PHE A 246 15.00 2.43 -23.63
CA PHE A 246 15.83 2.32 -22.44
C PHE A 246 16.58 0.99 -22.50
N ALA A 247 17.79 1.02 -23.07
CA ALA A 247 18.62 -0.18 -23.14
C ALA A 247 19.08 -0.60 -21.74
N ALA A 248 18.97 -1.90 -21.44
CA ALA A 248 19.63 -2.48 -20.28
C ALA A 248 21.15 -2.36 -20.49
N THR A 249 21.81 -1.56 -19.68
CA THR A 249 23.28 -1.38 -19.73
C THR A 249 24.00 -2.50 -18.98
N THR A 250 23.36 -3.07 -17.97
CA THR A 250 23.71 -4.31 -17.24
C THR A 250 22.46 -4.85 -16.53
N GLY A 251 22.48 -6.10 -16.02
CA GLY A 251 21.36 -6.67 -15.25
C GLY A 251 21.22 -8.16 -15.37
#